data_AF-A0A3B8IVA9-F1
#
_entry.id   AF-A0A3B8IVA9-F1
#
_cell.length_a   1.000
_cell.length_b   1.000
_cell.length_c   1.000
_cell.angle_alpha   90.00
_cell.angle_beta   90.00
_cell.angle_gamma   90.00
#
_symmetry.space_group_name_H-M   'P 1'
#
loop_
_entity.id
_entity.type
_entity.pdbx_description
1 polymer ?
#
loop_
_entity_poly.entity_id
_entity_poly.type
_entity_poly.pdbx_seq_one_letter_code
_entity_poly.pdbx_strand_id
1 'polypeptide(L)'
;MAYRQTNPAQMIKCIPMFWLIAAGTLMMAALPAAAQNGQSLQRMLTDATLQFQAGEEEELLKLFSRFNRLDLDSARVIDPGISRNDWEEVYTAVRELEAEYWLRLRNQDRADSVIQRLFDRNPAYRAKSTASQGFRSRVDVIRSNRVQNLSYTVSKKAEAVGLEPAFTIIITQAQLYERGYTHLEELFHDLPGFAISGGKGRSFSALYQRGYHTEMGTDRTLLLVDGAEDNELFTGLAYLSRQYPLTNIRQVEVVYGPMSSLYGANAFGGVINIVTQAGSQGEVSAGPWRGQADLGTGTWNTQFADITVSKVWPQLQFSATARLFQSDEMPQAGFEETDQFSDGQWSYDGLEAQYRERLAITDPLLGEILQSFSVWNEYYEEVDTCTPVGRAR
;
A
#
# COMPACT_ATOMS: atom_id res chain seq x y z
N MET A 1 -25.22 -21.15 54.65
CA MET A 1 -23.85 -20.77 55.05
C MET A 1 -23.32 -19.78 54.01
N ALA A 2 -22.74 -18.69 54.48
CA ALA A 2 -22.66 -17.40 53.81
C ALA A 2 -21.68 -17.35 52.63
N TYR A 3 -22.15 -16.71 51.54
CA TYR A 3 -21.36 -16.23 50.41
C TYR A 3 -20.52 -15.04 50.88
N ARG A 4 -19.21 -15.23 51.09
CA ARG A 4 -18.30 -14.12 51.42
C ARG A 4 -17.83 -13.47 50.14
N GLN A 5 -18.27 -12.24 49.92
CA GLN A 5 -17.70 -11.31 48.93
C GLN A 5 -16.20 -11.12 49.21
N THR A 6 -15.35 -11.62 48.33
CA THR A 6 -13.94 -11.22 48.28
C THR A 6 -13.83 -9.98 47.40
N ASN A 7 -13.46 -8.88 48.04
CA ASN A 7 -13.26 -7.55 47.46
C ASN A 7 -12.12 -7.58 46.39
N PRO A 8 -12.35 -7.15 45.14
CA PRO A 8 -11.34 -7.19 44.07
C PRO A 8 -10.12 -6.27 44.31
N ALA A 9 -10.15 -5.41 45.33
CA ALA A 9 -9.05 -4.51 45.68
C ALA A 9 -7.87 -5.17 46.43
N GLN A 10 -7.98 -6.44 46.86
CA GLN A 10 -6.93 -7.08 47.68
C GLN A 10 -6.08 -8.13 46.93
N MET A 11 -6.39 -8.47 45.68
CA MET A 11 -5.60 -9.44 44.89
C MET A 11 -4.48 -8.81 44.02
N ILE A 12 -4.20 -7.51 44.17
CA ILE A 12 -3.20 -6.78 43.35
C ILE A 12 -1.84 -6.65 44.06
N LYS A 13 -1.69 -7.12 45.31
CA LYS A 13 -0.49 -6.83 46.11
C LYS A 13 0.70 -7.79 46.02
N CYS A 14 0.67 -8.87 45.24
CA CYS A 14 1.76 -9.86 45.27
C CYS A 14 2.07 -10.52 43.92
N ILE A 15 2.58 -9.79 42.92
CA ILE A 15 3.32 -10.36 41.76
C ILE A 15 4.42 -9.34 41.37
N PRO A 16 5.70 -9.72 41.18
CA PRO A 16 6.81 -8.98 41.78
C PRO A 16 7.31 -7.78 40.96
N MET A 17 7.48 -6.69 41.71
CA MET A 17 8.14 -5.39 41.43
C MET A 17 9.59 -5.49 40.89
N PHE A 18 10.14 -6.71 40.75
CA PHE A 18 11.52 -6.99 40.39
C PHE A 18 11.88 -6.63 38.93
N TRP A 19 10.91 -6.66 38.00
CA TRP A 19 11.16 -6.37 36.58
C TRP A 19 11.15 -4.86 36.25
N LEU A 20 10.49 -4.04 37.07
CA LEU A 20 10.52 -2.58 36.92
C LEU A 20 11.88 -2.00 37.31
N ILE A 21 12.51 -2.57 38.35
CA ILE A 21 13.88 -2.22 38.76
C ILE A 21 14.88 -2.60 37.66
N ALA A 22 14.69 -3.76 37.00
CA ALA A 22 15.51 -4.21 35.87
C ALA A 22 15.38 -3.31 34.64
N ALA A 23 14.19 -2.77 34.35
CA ALA A 23 13.98 -1.79 33.28
C ALA A 23 14.64 -0.44 33.59
N GLY A 24 14.59 0.01 34.85
CA GLY A 24 15.32 1.20 35.31
C GLY A 24 16.85 1.03 35.25
N THR A 25 17.37 -0.17 35.55
CA THR A 25 18.81 -0.47 35.40
C THR A 25 19.25 -0.59 33.95
N LEU A 26 18.37 -1.06 33.05
CA LEU A 26 18.62 -1.06 31.61
C LEU A 26 18.64 0.34 31.00
N MET A 27 17.87 1.27 31.58
CA MET A 27 17.91 2.70 31.21
C MET A 27 19.26 3.34 31.55
N MET A 28 19.96 2.86 32.60
CA MET A 28 21.32 3.27 32.94
C MET A 28 22.41 2.63 32.06
N ALA A 29 22.20 1.40 31.59
CA ALA A 29 23.20 0.65 30.81
C ALA A 29 23.22 1.04 29.31
N ALA A 30 22.19 1.72 28.82
CA ALA A 30 22.08 2.14 27.42
C ALA A 30 22.70 3.51 27.11
N LEU A 31 23.14 4.27 28.12
CA LEU A 31 23.85 5.53 27.94
C LEU A 31 25.34 5.24 27.65
N PRO A 32 25.86 5.50 26.43
CA PRO A 32 27.30 5.43 26.21
C PRO A 32 27.99 6.47 27.09
N ALA A 33 29.21 6.15 27.52
CA ALA A 33 30.07 6.99 28.34
C ALA A 33 30.55 8.27 27.62
N ALA A 34 29.62 9.18 27.30
CA ALA A 34 29.89 10.45 26.64
C ALA A 34 28.99 11.55 27.21
N ALA A 35 29.33 12.07 28.40
CA ALA A 35 29.12 13.46 28.80
C ALA A 35 29.49 13.62 30.28
N GLN A 36 30.76 13.94 30.57
CA GLN A 36 31.16 14.31 31.93
C GLN A 36 30.61 15.68 32.41
N ASN A 37 29.72 16.36 31.68
CA ASN A 37 29.24 17.70 32.06
C ASN A 37 27.73 17.97 31.85
N GLY A 38 26.86 16.94 31.81
CA GLY A 38 25.41 17.07 31.58
C GLY A 38 24.52 16.50 32.69
N GLN A 39 24.81 16.83 33.96
CA GLN A 39 24.20 16.15 35.12
C GLN A 39 22.74 16.53 35.45
N SER A 40 22.07 17.44 34.74
CA SER A 40 20.72 17.91 35.12
C SER A 40 19.61 16.97 34.65
N LEU A 41 19.58 16.63 33.37
CA LEU A 41 18.55 15.76 32.77
C LEU A 41 18.75 14.30 33.16
N GLN A 42 20.01 13.85 33.23
CA GLN A 42 20.36 12.53 33.76
C GLN A 42 19.96 12.38 35.23
N ARG A 43 20.19 13.38 36.09
CA ARG A 43 19.71 13.33 37.49
C ARG A 43 18.19 13.34 37.56
N MET A 44 17.49 14.13 36.75
CA MET A 44 16.02 14.10 36.72
C MET A 44 15.49 12.71 36.33
N LEU A 45 16.09 12.04 35.35
CA LEU A 45 15.68 10.69 34.92
C LEU A 45 16.13 9.62 35.92
N THR A 46 17.28 9.79 36.57
CA THR A 46 17.85 8.88 37.57
C THR A 46 17.08 8.96 38.90
N ASP A 47 16.77 10.17 39.36
CA ASP A 47 15.93 10.39 40.56
C ASP A 47 14.49 9.96 40.29
N ALA A 48 13.97 10.18 39.07
CA ALA A 48 12.65 9.69 38.67
C ALA A 48 12.60 8.16 38.53
N THR A 49 13.72 7.45 38.36
CA THR A 49 13.74 5.98 38.24
C THR A 49 14.13 5.26 39.55
N LEU A 50 14.79 5.94 40.49
CA LEU A 50 15.29 5.36 41.75
C LEU A 50 14.34 5.48 42.95
N GLN A 51 13.30 6.29 42.88
CA GLN A 51 12.25 6.34 43.90
C GLN A 51 10.94 5.94 43.25
N PHE A 52 10.58 4.65 43.35
CA PHE A 52 9.23 4.18 43.05
C PHE A 52 8.72 3.30 44.18
N GLN A 53 8.11 3.92 45.19
CA GLN A 53 7.27 3.22 46.17
C GLN A 53 5.81 3.69 46.07
N ALA A 54 4.89 2.84 46.53
CA ALA A 54 3.45 2.95 46.29
C ALA A 54 2.83 4.28 46.80
N GLY A 55 2.76 5.27 45.90
CA GLY A 55 2.13 6.58 46.07
C GLY A 55 2.26 7.51 44.83
N GLU A 56 2.83 7.02 43.73
CA GLU A 56 3.50 7.87 42.71
C GLU A 56 2.85 7.85 41.32
N GLU A 57 1.66 7.26 41.17
CA GLU A 57 0.95 7.24 39.88
C GLU A 57 0.71 8.67 39.33
N GLU A 58 0.42 9.61 40.23
CA GLU A 58 0.19 11.01 39.87
C GLU A 58 1.46 11.73 39.42
N GLU A 59 2.61 11.45 40.03
CA GLU A 59 3.91 12.03 39.65
C GLU A 59 4.40 11.49 38.31
N LEU A 60 4.17 10.20 38.05
CA LEU A 60 4.47 9.55 36.76
C LEU A 60 3.63 10.14 35.61
N LEU A 61 2.33 10.37 35.86
CA LEU A 61 1.45 11.04 34.90
C LEU A 61 1.82 12.53 34.70
N LYS A 62 2.22 13.24 35.78
CA LYS A 62 2.75 14.61 35.68
C LYS A 62 4.01 14.64 34.82
N LEU A 63 4.94 13.69 35.00
CA LEU A 63 6.14 13.55 34.19
C LEU A 63 5.79 13.42 32.70
N PHE A 64 4.92 12.47 32.34
CA PHE A 64 4.48 12.30 30.94
C PHE A 64 3.82 13.56 30.38
N SER A 65 2.98 14.23 31.17
CA SER A 65 2.30 15.47 30.76
C SER A 65 3.25 16.65 30.56
N ARG A 66 4.32 16.74 31.34
CA ARG A 66 5.38 17.75 31.18
C ARG A 66 6.19 17.43 29.94
N PHE A 67 6.56 16.17 29.76
CA PHE A 67 7.35 15.72 28.62
C PHE A 67 6.61 15.85 27.28
N ASN A 68 5.27 15.77 27.26
CA ASN A 68 4.45 16.09 26.08
C ASN A 68 4.62 17.52 25.56
N ARG A 69 5.11 18.43 26.39
CA ARG A 69 5.30 19.85 26.05
C ARG A 69 6.77 20.22 25.83
N LEU A 70 7.69 19.27 26.01
CA LEU A 70 9.12 19.49 25.84
C LEU A 70 9.54 19.09 24.42
N ASP A 71 10.09 20.05 23.68
CA ASP A 71 10.81 19.84 22.43
C ASP A 71 12.33 20.00 22.64
N LEU A 72 13.12 19.76 21.59
CA LEU A 72 14.58 19.84 21.66
C LEU A 72 15.07 21.24 22.07
N ASP A 73 14.42 22.29 21.59
CA ASP A 73 14.82 23.67 21.89
C ASP A 73 14.53 24.03 23.35
N SER A 74 13.38 23.59 23.88
CA SER A 74 13.07 23.69 25.31
C SER A 74 14.01 22.84 26.16
N ALA A 75 14.41 21.66 25.69
CA ALA A 75 15.38 20.81 26.38
C ALA A 75 16.76 21.48 26.44
N ARG A 76 17.18 22.18 25.38
CA ARG A 76 18.45 22.95 25.34
C ARG A 76 18.49 24.13 26.30
N VAL A 77 17.34 24.68 26.70
CA VAL A 77 17.28 25.69 27.76
C VAL A 77 17.67 25.08 29.11
N ILE A 78 17.35 23.80 29.33
CA ILE A 78 17.60 23.08 30.58
C ILE A 78 19.00 22.45 30.58
N ASP A 79 19.41 21.91 29.44
CA ASP A 79 20.74 21.35 29.20
C ASP A 79 21.29 21.88 27.86
N PRO A 80 22.04 22.99 27.86
CA PRO A 80 22.60 23.58 26.65
C PRO A 80 23.54 22.66 25.87
N GLY A 81 24.07 21.61 26.51
CA GLY A 81 24.99 20.65 25.92
C GLY A 81 24.31 19.46 25.25
N ILE A 82 22.99 19.30 25.38
CA ILE A 82 22.30 18.11 24.88
C ILE A 82 22.36 18.04 23.35
N SER A 83 22.89 16.92 22.84
CA SER A 83 22.90 16.67 21.41
C SER A 83 21.50 16.26 20.93
N ARG A 84 21.24 16.40 19.63
CA ARG A 84 19.98 15.93 19.03
C ARG A 84 19.79 14.43 19.23
N ASN A 85 20.87 13.65 19.11
CA ASN A 85 20.79 12.20 19.26
C ASN A 85 20.46 11.79 20.70
N ASP A 86 21.10 12.43 21.67
CA ASP A 86 20.82 12.16 23.10
C ASP A 86 19.36 12.51 23.43
N TRP A 87 18.85 13.61 22.88
CA TRP A 87 17.44 13.98 23.02
C TRP A 87 16.49 12.94 22.41
N GLU A 88 16.78 12.41 21.22
CA GLU A 88 15.95 11.37 20.60
C GLU A 88 15.95 10.08 21.42
N GLU A 89 17.07 9.69 22.02
CA GLU A 89 17.14 8.54 22.92
C GLU A 89 16.28 8.74 24.17
N VAL A 90 16.39 9.91 24.82
CA VAL A 90 15.58 10.27 25.99
C VAL A 90 14.09 10.28 25.63
N TYR A 91 13.73 10.91 24.51
CA TYR A 91 12.35 10.98 24.04
C TYR A 91 11.79 9.57 23.81
N THR A 92 12.53 8.73 23.11
CA THR A 92 12.12 7.35 22.82
C THR A 92 11.92 6.56 24.11
N ALA A 93 12.85 6.65 25.06
CA ALA A 93 12.76 5.92 26.31
C ALA A 93 11.57 6.34 27.18
N VAL A 94 11.26 7.66 27.25
CA VAL A 94 10.09 8.15 28.00
C VAL A 94 8.78 7.67 27.37
N ARG A 95 8.69 7.63 26.03
CA ARG A 95 7.51 7.15 25.31
C ARG A 95 7.33 5.64 25.41
N GLU A 96 8.42 4.87 25.36
CA GLU A 96 8.39 3.43 25.65
C GLU A 96 7.80 3.19 27.05
N LEU A 97 8.30 3.90 28.06
CA LEU A 97 7.81 3.81 29.44
C LEU A 97 6.31 4.18 29.56
N GLU A 98 5.88 5.26 28.91
CA GLU A 98 4.48 5.70 28.90
C GLU A 98 3.57 4.66 28.24
N ALA A 99 3.98 4.09 27.11
CA ALA A 99 3.21 3.05 26.43
C ALA A 99 3.13 1.76 27.25
N GLU A 100 4.24 1.31 27.84
CA GLU A 100 4.25 0.16 28.74
C GLU A 100 3.33 0.36 29.95
N TYR A 101 3.34 1.56 30.52
CA TYR A 101 2.46 1.92 31.62
C TYR A 101 0.98 1.76 31.25
N TRP A 102 0.55 2.33 30.12
CA TRP A 102 -0.83 2.21 29.66
C TRP A 102 -1.24 0.78 29.32
N LEU A 103 -0.34 -0.02 28.74
CA LEU A 103 -0.58 -1.44 28.47
C LEU A 103 -0.79 -2.24 29.76
N ARG A 104 -0.04 -1.95 30.82
CA ARG A 104 -0.23 -2.59 32.14
C ARG A 104 -1.58 -2.25 32.76
N LEU A 105 -2.04 -1.02 32.58
CA LEU A 105 -3.40 -0.59 32.95
C LEU A 105 -4.49 -1.09 32.00
N ARG A 106 -4.14 -1.90 30.99
CA ARG A 106 -5.05 -2.41 29.95
C ARG A 106 -5.77 -1.31 29.17
N ASN A 107 -5.19 -0.11 29.10
CA ASN A 107 -5.70 0.98 28.28
C ASN A 107 -4.96 0.97 26.92
N GLN A 108 -5.50 0.22 25.96
CA GLN A 108 -4.87 0.06 24.65
C GLN A 108 -4.90 1.37 23.85
N ASP A 109 -5.99 2.12 23.87
CA ASP A 109 -6.12 3.35 23.06
C ASP A 109 -5.04 4.39 23.41
N ARG A 110 -4.75 4.57 24.72
CA ARG A 110 -3.67 5.45 25.15
C ARG A 110 -2.30 4.90 24.77
N ALA A 111 -2.05 3.61 24.98
CA ALA A 111 -0.81 2.99 24.57
C ALA A 111 -0.55 3.16 23.08
N ASP A 112 -1.58 2.98 22.26
CA ASP A 112 -1.51 3.15 20.81
C ASP A 112 -1.19 4.57 20.44
N SER A 113 -1.86 5.55 21.04
CA SER A 113 -1.58 6.96 20.77
C SER A 113 -0.12 7.32 21.05
N VAL A 114 0.48 6.72 22.09
CA VAL A 114 1.89 6.92 22.46
C VAL A 114 2.81 6.24 21.45
N ILE A 115 2.50 5.00 21.07
CA ILE A 115 3.27 4.24 20.08
C ILE A 115 3.18 4.91 18.69
N GLN A 116 2.04 5.47 18.32
CA GLN A 116 1.88 6.22 17.07
C GLN A 116 2.81 7.44 17.05
N ARG A 117 2.96 8.16 18.17
CA ARG A 117 3.92 9.28 18.28
C ARG A 117 5.38 8.83 18.11
N LEU A 118 5.73 7.62 18.56
CA LEU A 118 7.06 7.04 18.29
C LEU A 118 7.26 6.85 16.78
N PHE A 119 6.26 6.32 16.07
CA PHE A 119 6.31 6.12 14.62
C PHE A 119 6.27 7.42 13.81
N ASP A 120 5.50 8.41 14.24
CA ASP A 120 5.45 9.72 13.56
C ASP A 120 6.81 10.42 13.61
N ARG A 121 7.59 10.17 14.66
CA ARG A 121 8.93 10.75 14.83
C ARG A 121 10.02 9.89 14.19
N ASN A 122 9.91 8.57 14.29
CA ASN A 122 10.81 7.61 13.66
C ASN A 122 10.00 6.46 13.02
N PRO A 123 9.69 6.54 11.72
CA PRO A 123 8.94 5.51 11.01
C PRO A 123 9.62 4.13 11.04
N ALA A 124 10.95 4.09 11.18
CA ALA A 124 11.73 2.86 11.26
C ALA A 124 11.87 2.29 12.68
N TYR A 125 11.20 2.89 13.68
CA TYR A 125 11.30 2.47 15.08
C TYR A 125 11.03 0.95 15.27
N ARG A 126 11.79 0.34 16.17
CA ARG A 126 11.69 -1.06 16.57
C ARG A 126 11.75 -1.14 18.09
N ALA A 127 10.81 -1.86 18.69
CA ALA A 127 10.86 -2.14 20.11
C ALA A 127 12.14 -2.93 20.43
N LYS A 128 12.87 -2.50 21.45
CA LYS A 128 14.08 -3.20 21.92
C LYS A 128 13.72 -4.62 22.36
N SER A 129 14.66 -5.55 22.21
CA SER A 129 14.47 -6.95 22.64
C SER A 129 14.19 -7.08 24.13
N THR A 130 14.65 -6.12 24.93
CA THR A 130 14.47 -5.99 26.37
C THR A 130 13.10 -5.44 26.81
N ALA A 131 12.32 -4.88 25.89
CA ALA A 131 10.99 -4.37 26.20
C ALA A 131 10.00 -5.51 26.47
N SER A 132 8.91 -5.19 27.19
CA SER A 132 7.91 -6.19 27.54
C SER A 132 7.28 -6.84 26.30
N GLN A 133 6.93 -8.13 26.41
CA GLN A 133 6.31 -8.87 25.31
C GLN A 133 5.01 -8.19 24.83
N GLY A 134 4.21 -7.68 25.77
CA GLY A 134 2.99 -6.93 25.45
C GLY A 134 3.27 -5.69 24.62
N PHE A 135 4.25 -4.88 25.00
CA PHE A 135 4.66 -3.71 24.24
C PHE A 135 5.20 -4.07 22.85
N ARG A 136 6.12 -5.03 22.77
CA ARG A 136 6.67 -5.51 21.49
C ARG A 136 5.58 -5.97 20.54
N SER A 137 4.66 -6.82 21.03
CA SER A 137 3.53 -7.29 20.22
C SER A 137 2.63 -6.16 19.73
N ARG A 138 2.41 -5.12 20.56
CA ARG A 138 1.56 -3.99 20.17
C ARG A 138 2.24 -3.07 19.17
N VAL A 139 3.52 -2.80 19.35
CA VAL A 139 4.37 -2.08 18.38
C VAL A 139 4.37 -2.81 17.05
N ASP A 140 4.53 -4.13 17.04
CA ASP A 140 4.50 -4.95 15.82
C ASP A 140 3.15 -4.85 15.08
N VAL A 141 2.02 -4.88 15.81
CA VAL A 141 0.67 -4.72 15.23
C VAL A 141 0.46 -3.32 14.64
N ILE A 142 0.81 -2.27 15.37
CA ILE A 142 0.66 -0.89 14.89
C ILE A 142 1.55 -0.67 13.67
N ARG A 143 2.78 -1.19 13.72
CA ARG A 143 3.70 -1.16 12.60
C ARG A 143 3.16 -1.92 11.40
N SER A 144 2.65 -3.14 11.56
CA SER A 144 2.08 -3.89 10.42
C SER A 144 0.95 -3.12 9.75
N ASN A 145 0.13 -2.42 10.53
CA ASN A 145 -0.94 -1.56 10.01
C ASN A 145 -0.41 -0.29 9.32
N ARG A 146 0.74 0.25 9.74
CA ARG A 146 1.39 1.39 9.05
C ARG A 146 2.22 0.96 7.83
N VAL A 147 2.84 -0.23 7.87
CA VAL A 147 3.60 -0.83 6.76
C VAL A 147 2.67 -1.17 5.60
N GLN A 148 1.40 -1.49 5.89
CA GLN A 148 0.32 -1.53 4.91
C GLN A 148 0.09 -0.19 4.17
N ASN A 149 0.60 0.93 4.71
CA ASN A 149 0.51 2.27 4.14
C ASN A 149 1.90 2.87 3.80
N LEU A 150 2.93 2.04 3.59
CA LEU A 150 4.21 2.50 3.04
C LEU A 150 4.19 2.32 1.53
N SER A 151 4.44 3.39 0.79
CA SER A 151 4.69 3.36 -0.65
C SER A 151 6.19 3.32 -0.90
N TYR A 152 6.59 2.52 -1.89
CA TYR A 152 7.98 2.39 -2.33
C TYR A 152 8.17 3.01 -3.73
N THR A 153 7.08 3.40 -4.38
CA THR A 153 7.04 3.80 -5.79
C THR A 153 7.40 5.27 -6.00
N VAL A 154 7.01 6.19 -5.10
CA VAL A 154 7.19 7.62 -5.39
C VAL A 154 8.65 8.07 -5.26
N SER A 155 9.42 7.53 -4.32
CA SER A 155 10.82 7.93 -4.08
C SER A 155 11.85 6.82 -4.31
N LYS A 156 11.41 5.63 -4.75
CA LYS A 156 12.21 4.37 -4.78
C LYS A 156 12.73 3.97 -3.40
N LYS A 157 12.17 4.53 -2.33
CA LYS A 157 12.45 4.23 -0.93
C LYS A 157 11.12 4.10 -0.20
N ALA A 158 11.13 3.38 0.92
CA ALA A 158 9.95 3.24 1.75
C ALA A 158 9.57 4.59 2.37
N GLU A 159 8.43 5.14 2.00
CA GLU A 159 7.87 6.39 2.53
C GLU A 159 6.41 6.21 2.96
N ALA A 160 5.99 6.97 3.96
CA ALA A 160 4.61 6.93 4.44
C ALA A 160 3.68 7.66 3.45
N VAL A 161 2.57 7.01 3.09
CA VAL A 161 1.53 7.60 2.24
C VAL A 161 1.03 8.91 2.85
N GLY A 162 0.95 9.96 2.02
CA GLY A 162 0.48 11.30 2.40
C GLY A 162 1.59 12.35 2.62
N LEU A 163 2.84 11.93 2.75
CA LEU A 163 4.01 12.84 2.68
C LEU A 163 4.55 12.98 1.26
N GLU A 164 4.11 12.11 0.36
CA GLU A 164 4.51 12.06 -1.03
C GLU A 164 3.86 13.22 -1.83
N PRO A 165 4.59 13.84 -2.78
CA PRO A 165 4.05 14.90 -3.63
C PRO A 165 3.04 14.39 -4.67
N ALA A 166 2.97 13.08 -4.91
CA ALA A 166 2.02 12.44 -5.82
C ALA A 166 0.86 11.79 -5.07
N PHE A 167 -0.30 11.72 -5.72
CA PHE A 167 -1.46 11.01 -5.15
C PHE A 167 -1.29 9.50 -5.37
N THR A 168 -1.19 8.76 -4.27
CA THR A 168 -0.96 7.31 -4.27
C THR A 168 -2.08 6.59 -3.54
N ILE A 169 -2.61 5.52 -4.14
CA ILE A 169 -3.48 4.56 -3.47
C ILE A 169 -2.69 3.27 -3.26
N ILE A 170 -2.70 2.76 -2.03
CA ILE A 170 -2.15 1.44 -1.70
C ILE A 170 -3.30 0.49 -1.42
N ILE A 171 -3.26 -0.65 -2.09
CA ILE A 171 -4.21 -1.73 -1.90
C ILE A 171 -3.49 -2.91 -1.32
N THR A 172 -3.80 -3.18 -0.06
CA THR A 172 -3.18 -4.25 0.73
C THR A 172 -3.72 -5.62 0.33
N GLN A 173 -2.96 -6.67 0.61
CA GLN A 173 -3.41 -8.04 0.41
C GLN A 173 -4.74 -8.32 1.12
N ALA A 174 -4.93 -7.82 2.35
CA ALA A 174 -6.18 -8.01 3.08
C ALA A 174 -7.38 -7.42 2.33
N GLN A 175 -7.23 -6.24 1.72
CA GLN A 175 -8.27 -5.61 0.91
C GLN A 175 -8.55 -6.39 -0.39
N LEU A 176 -7.51 -6.96 -1.02
CA LEU A 176 -7.70 -7.81 -2.20
C LEU A 176 -8.62 -9.00 -1.88
N TYR A 177 -8.41 -9.64 -0.73
CA TYR A 177 -9.23 -10.76 -0.28
C TYR A 177 -10.62 -10.34 0.20
N GLU A 178 -10.72 -9.23 0.94
CA GLU A 178 -12.01 -8.72 1.42
C GLU A 178 -12.96 -8.35 0.27
N ARG A 179 -12.41 -7.81 -0.82
CA ARG A 179 -13.15 -7.50 -2.05
C ARG A 179 -13.47 -8.73 -2.90
N GLY A 180 -12.84 -9.87 -2.61
CA GLY A 180 -13.06 -11.12 -3.33
C GLY A 180 -12.47 -11.10 -4.75
N TYR A 181 -11.41 -10.33 -4.99
CA TYR A 181 -10.78 -10.32 -6.31
C TYR A 181 -10.17 -11.68 -6.62
N THR A 182 -10.26 -12.09 -7.88
CA THR A 182 -9.67 -13.35 -8.38
C THR A 182 -8.42 -13.11 -9.22
N HIS A 183 -8.25 -11.90 -9.74
CA HIS A 183 -7.08 -11.45 -10.49
C HIS A 183 -6.90 -9.93 -10.34
N LEU A 184 -5.71 -9.44 -10.67
CA LEU A 184 -5.34 -8.04 -10.45
C LEU A 184 -6.14 -7.03 -11.25
N GLU A 185 -6.70 -7.42 -12.37
CA GLU A 185 -7.44 -6.51 -13.24
C GLU A 185 -8.71 -5.97 -12.57
N GLU A 186 -9.42 -6.84 -11.84
CA GLU A 186 -10.66 -6.52 -11.11
C GLU A 186 -10.46 -5.40 -10.08
N LEU A 187 -9.24 -5.28 -9.54
CA LEU A 187 -8.87 -4.19 -8.66
C LEU A 187 -9.11 -2.81 -9.30
N PHE A 188 -8.73 -2.66 -10.57
CA PHE A 188 -8.76 -1.37 -11.25
C PHE A 188 -10.18 -0.91 -11.58
N HIS A 189 -11.15 -1.83 -11.60
CA HIS A 189 -12.58 -1.47 -11.71
C HIS A 189 -13.09 -0.70 -10.47
N ASP A 190 -12.51 -0.95 -9.29
CA ASP A 190 -12.89 -0.28 -8.04
C ASP A 190 -12.11 1.01 -7.80
N LEU A 191 -11.02 1.24 -8.55
CA LEU A 191 -10.18 2.43 -8.38
C LEU A 191 -10.70 3.62 -9.20
N PRO A 192 -10.69 4.83 -8.63
CA PRO A 192 -11.13 6.02 -9.33
C PRO A 192 -10.18 6.34 -10.50
N GLY A 193 -10.73 6.86 -11.59
CA GLY A 193 -9.94 7.35 -12.71
C GLY A 193 -9.36 6.26 -13.61
N PHE A 194 -9.83 5.02 -13.50
CA PHE A 194 -9.57 3.97 -14.48
C PHE A 194 -10.76 3.80 -15.41
N ALA A 195 -10.48 3.72 -16.70
CA ALA A 195 -11.39 3.18 -17.70
C ALA A 195 -10.76 1.92 -18.26
N ILE A 196 -11.54 0.85 -18.38
CA ILE A 196 -11.03 -0.48 -18.73
C ILE A 196 -11.80 -0.97 -19.95
N SER A 197 -11.07 -1.43 -20.95
CA SER A 197 -11.61 -2.14 -22.09
C SER A 197 -11.13 -3.59 -22.07
N GLY A 198 -12.07 -4.53 -22.06
CA GLY A 198 -11.77 -5.96 -22.04
C GLY A 198 -11.44 -6.49 -23.44
N GLY A 199 -10.42 -7.34 -23.51
CA GLY A 199 -9.99 -8.06 -24.72
C GLY A 199 -9.83 -9.55 -24.47
N LYS A 200 -9.08 -10.24 -25.34
CA LYS A 200 -8.84 -11.69 -25.25
C LYS A 200 -7.35 -12.01 -25.14
N GLY A 201 -7.05 -13.17 -24.54
CA GLY A 201 -5.69 -13.72 -24.50
C GLY A 201 -4.71 -12.81 -23.76
N ARG A 202 -3.58 -12.47 -24.40
CA ARG A 202 -2.52 -11.65 -23.79
C ARG A 202 -2.96 -10.20 -23.58
N SER A 203 -3.75 -9.65 -24.51
CA SER A 203 -4.36 -8.32 -24.41
C SER A 203 -5.72 -8.39 -23.72
N PHE A 204 -5.78 -9.10 -22.60
CA PHE A 204 -7.01 -9.34 -21.85
C PHE A 204 -7.66 -8.05 -21.34
N SER A 205 -6.86 -7.04 -21.00
CA SER A 205 -7.36 -5.78 -20.47
C SER A 205 -6.50 -4.61 -20.95
N ALA A 206 -7.16 -3.58 -21.46
CA ALA A 206 -6.60 -2.28 -21.74
C ALA A 206 -7.10 -1.28 -20.69
N LEU A 207 -6.20 -0.92 -19.78
CA LEU A 207 -6.41 0.09 -18.75
C LEU A 207 -5.97 1.47 -19.20
N TYR A 208 -6.86 2.43 -19.02
CA TYR A 208 -6.67 3.84 -19.31
C TYR A 208 -6.79 4.64 -18.02
N GLN A 209 -5.81 5.50 -17.76
CA GLN A 209 -5.79 6.34 -16.57
C GLN A 209 -6.22 7.76 -16.90
N ARG A 210 -7.15 8.30 -16.12
CA ARG A 210 -7.61 9.69 -16.15
C ARG A 210 -8.12 10.15 -17.53
N GLY A 211 -8.72 9.22 -18.28
CA GLY A 211 -9.28 9.49 -19.62
C GLY A 211 -8.25 9.60 -20.74
N TYR A 212 -6.99 9.25 -20.50
CA TYR A 212 -5.98 9.23 -21.54
C TYR A 212 -6.05 7.89 -22.30
N HIS A 213 -6.62 7.94 -23.51
CA HIS A 213 -6.70 6.80 -24.40
C HIS A 213 -5.60 6.87 -25.47
N THR A 214 -4.97 5.73 -25.73
CA THR A 214 -4.05 5.53 -26.86
C THR A 214 -4.53 4.36 -27.71
N GLU A 215 -4.08 4.34 -28.96
CA GLU A 215 -4.36 3.24 -29.89
C GLU A 215 -3.79 1.91 -29.38
N MET A 216 -2.67 1.95 -28.65
CA MET A 216 -2.01 0.76 -28.12
C MET A 216 -2.56 0.35 -26.74
N GLY A 217 -3.37 1.18 -26.09
CA GLY A 217 -3.99 0.87 -24.81
C GLY A 217 -3.14 1.30 -23.61
N THR A 218 -2.30 0.39 -23.11
CA THR A 218 -1.65 0.52 -21.79
C THR A 218 -0.22 1.06 -21.85
N ASP A 219 0.22 1.55 -23.02
CA ASP A 219 1.59 2.02 -23.31
C ASP A 219 2.01 3.27 -22.51
N ARG A 220 1.05 3.94 -21.85
CA ARG A 220 1.31 5.12 -20.99
C ARG A 220 1.15 4.86 -19.51
N THR A 221 1.01 3.60 -19.13
CA THR A 221 1.06 3.17 -17.73
C THR A 221 2.33 2.36 -17.51
N LEU A 222 3.14 2.77 -16.53
CA LEU A 222 4.27 1.97 -16.11
C LEU A 222 3.80 0.88 -15.15
N LEU A 223 4.09 -0.37 -15.48
CA LEU A 223 3.91 -1.52 -14.61
C LEU A 223 5.24 -1.92 -14.02
N LEU A 224 5.30 -1.97 -12.70
CA LEU A 224 6.44 -2.40 -11.93
C LEU A 224 6.10 -3.67 -11.14
N VAL A 225 7.07 -4.55 -11.00
CA VAL A 225 7.07 -5.64 -10.02
C VAL A 225 8.28 -5.42 -9.12
N ASP A 226 8.03 -5.16 -7.83
CA ASP A 226 9.06 -4.80 -6.85
C ASP A 226 9.98 -3.65 -7.31
N GLY A 227 9.41 -2.69 -8.05
CA GLY A 227 10.13 -1.54 -8.59
C GLY A 227 10.91 -1.79 -9.90
N ALA A 228 10.93 -3.02 -10.41
CA ALA A 228 11.49 -3.35 -11.73
C ALA A 228 10.39 -3.28 -12.81
N GLU A 229 10.71 -2.70 -13.96
CA GLU A 229 9.75 -2.55 -15.07
C GLU A 229 9.38 -3.90 -15.68
N ASP A 230 8.08 -4.13 -15.81
CA ASP A 230 7.47 -5.34 -16.39
C ASP A 230 6.63 -5.02 -17.64
N ASN A 231 6.76 -3.80 -18.17
CA ASN A 231 6.23 -3.43 -19.47
C ASN A 231 6.94 -4.25 -20.57
N GLU A 232 6.20 -4.54 -21.64
CA GLU A 232 6.78 -5.25 -22.78
C GLU A 232 7.74 -4.36 -23.57
N LEU A 233 8.92 -4.90 -23.88
CA LEU A 233 10.06 -4.12 -24.38
C LEU A 233 9.86 -3.49 -25.76
N PHE A 234 8.98 -4.04 -26.60
CA PHE A 234 8.83 -3.59 -27.99
C PHE A 234 7.75 -2.51 -28.13
N THR A 235 6.62 -2.70 -27.45
CA THR A 235 5.40 -1.90 -27.51
C THR A 235 5.24 -0.97 -26.31
N GLY A 236 5.95 -1.22 -25.21
CA GLY A 236 5.78 -0.49 -23.95
C GLY A 236 4.50 -0.87 -23.19
N LEU A 237 3.78 -1.91 -23.61
CA LEU A 237 2.50 -2.27 -23.01
C LEU A 237 2.66 -2.86 -21.61
N ALA A 238 1.88 -2.34 -20.67
CA ALA A 238 1.64 -2.94 -19.37
C ALA A 238 0.57 -4.04 -19.50
N TYR A 239 0.99 -5.30 -19.46
CA TYR A 239 0.08 -6.43 -19.51
C TYR A 239 -0.46 -6.74 -18.10
N LEU A 240 -1.62 -6.20 -17.75
CA LEU A 240 -2.35 -6.58 -16.54
C LEU A 240 -3.39 -7.64 -16.89
N SER A 241 -2.93 -8.89 -16.94
CA SER A 241 -3.78 -10.05 -17.17
C SER A 241 -3.88 -10.87 -15.88
N ARG A 242 -4.09 -12.18 -16.01
CA ARG A 242 -4.33 -13.12 -14.92
C ARG A 242 -3.04 -13.87 -14.52
N GLN A 243 -1.88 -13.33 -14.88
CA GLN A 243 -0.59 -13.97 -14.63
C GLN A 243 -0.08 -13.80 -13.20
N TYR A 244 -0.57 -12.79 -12.48
CA TYR A 244 -0.08 -12.49 -11.13
C TYR A 244 -0.94 -13.21 -10.07
N PRO A 245 -0.33 -14.13 -9.30
CA PRO A 245 -0.99 -14.81 -8.19
C PRO A 245 -1.20 -13.88 -7.00
N LEU A 246 -2.45 -13.73 -6.56
CA LEU A 246 -2.81 -12.83 -5.46
C LEU A 246 -2.17 -13.27 -4.13
N THR A 247 -1.90 -14.57 -3.98
CA THR A 247 -1.17 -15.14 -2.84
C THR A 247 0.23 -14.56 -2.67
N ASN A 248 0.88 -14.13 -3.75
CA ASN A 248 2.23 -13.54 -3.71
C ASN A 248 2.23 -12.01 -3.63
N ILE A 249 1.06 -11.37 -3.72
CA ILE A 249 0.95 -9.92 -3.70
C ILE A 249 0.77 -9.49 -2.25
N ARG A 250 1.70 -8.68 -1.76
CA ARG A 250 1.57 -8.05 -0.45
C ARG A 250 0.73 -6.78 -0.56
N GLN A 251 0.99 -5.98 -1.58
CA GLN A 251 0.20 -4.79 -1.89
C GLN A 251 0.40 -4.37 -3.34
N VAL A 252 -0.56 -3.62 -3.88
CA VAL A 252 -0.46 -2.90 -5.15
C VAL A 252 -0.43 -1.41 -4.84
N GLU A 253 0.56 -0.70 -5.37
CA GLU A 253 0.70 0.74 -5.25
C GLU A 253 0.34 1.38 -6.58
N VAL A 254 -0.63 2.29 -6.56
CA VAL A 254 -1.10 3.00 -7.75
C VAL A 254 -0.81 4.49 -7.55
N VAL A 255 0.21 4.97 -8.25
CA VAL A 255 0.60 6.38 -8.28
C VAL A 255 -0.06 7.04 -9.48
N TYR A 256 -0.88 8.05 -9.22
CA TYR A 256 -1.60 8.77 -10.26
C TYR A 256 -0.79 9.94 -10.81
N GLY A 257 -0.83 10.09 -12.13
CA GLY A 257 -0.20 11.22 -12.83
C GLY A 257 1.26 10.98 -13.22
N PRO A 258 1.87 11.99 -13.84
CA PRO A 258 3.13 11.81 -14.55
C PRO A 258 4.31 11.59 -13.60
N MET A 259 4.96 10.44 -13.74
CA MET A 259 6.19 10.05 -13.04
C MET A 259 7.35 9.83 -14.04
N SER A 260 7.24 10.36 -15.25
CA SER A 260 8.21 10.16 -16.33
C SER A 260 9.62 10.68 -16.03
N SER A 261 9.75 11.67 -15.14
CA SER A 261 11.07 12.15 -14.70
C SER A 261 11.85 11.11 -13.89
N LEU A 262 11.15 10.20 -13.21
CA LEU A 262 11.76 9.20 -12.32
C LEU A 262 11.90 7.82 -12.97
N TYR A 263 10.94 7.47 -13.85
CA TYR A 263 10.84 6.14 -14.45
C TYR A 263 10.89 6.11 -15.98
N GLY A 264 10.80 7.26 -16.67
CA GLY A 264 10.87 7.32 -18.13
C GLY A 264 9.51 7.37 -18.83
N ALA A 265 9.52 7.11 -20.15
CA ALA A 265 8.41 7.45 -21.05
C ALA A 265 7.08 6.76 -20.73
N ASN A 266 7.12 5.53 -20.19
CA ASN A 266 5.93 4.72 -19.91
C ASN A 266 5.14 5.21 -18.69
N ALA A 267 5.69 6.11 -17.87
CA ALA A 267 5.08 6.60 -16.62
C ALA A 267 4.27 7.89 -16.79
N PHE A 268 3.61 8.09 -17.93
CA PHE A 268 2.89 9.34 -18.22
C PHE A 268 1.53 9.42 -17.53
N GLY A 269 0.70 8.37 -17.65
CA GLY A 269 -0.61 8.29 -17.00
C GLY A 269 -0.50 8.01 -15.50
N GLY A 270 0.48 7.19 -15.12
CA GLY A 270 0.74 6.80 -13.75
C GLY A 270 1.69 5.61 -13.66
N VAL A 271 1.87 5.12 -12.44
CA VAL A 271 2.66 3.92 -12.13
C VAL A 271 1.80 2.96 -11.33
N ILE A 272 1.82 1.69 -11.73
CA ILE A 272 1.25 0.58 -10.98
C ILE A 272 2.43 -0.28 -10.56
N ASN A 273 2.66 -0.42 -9.25
CA ASN A 273 3.72 -1.25 -8.71
C ASN A 273 3.13 -2.39 -7.88
N ILE A 274 3.37 -3.62 -8.32
CA ILE A 274 3.02 -4.84 -7.62
C ILE A 274 4.16 -5.15 -6.66
N VAL A 275 3.91 -5.02 -5.36
CA VAL A 275 4.89 -5.38 -4.34
C VAL A 275 4.61 -6.80 -3.86
N THR A 276 5.58 -7.68 -4.09
CA THR A 276 5.47 -9.08 -3.73
C THR A 276 5.71 -9.30 -2.24
N GLN A 277 5.32 -10.46 -1.73
CA GLN A 277 5.67 -10.92 -0.38
C GLN A 277 7.19 -11.00 -0.17
N ALA A 278 7.98 -11.11 -1.25
CA ALA A 278 9.43 -11.15 -1.20
C ALA A 278 10.08 -9.76 -1.23
N GLY A 279 9.52 -8.83 -2.04
CA GLY A 279 10.05 -7.47 -2.18
C GLY A 279 9.82 -6.56 -0.98
N SER A 280 9.00 -6.99 -0.01
CA SER A 280 8.79 -6.25 1.22
C SER A 280 10.00 -6.36 2.16
N GLN A 281 10.91 -5.41 2.08
CA GLN A 281 11.99 -5.25 3.05
C GLN A 281 11.42 -4.78 4.39
N GLY A 282 10.94 -5.73 5.18
CA GLY A 282 10.35 -5.47 6.49
C GLY A 282 9.32 -6.53 6.84
N GLU A 283 9.73 -7.45 7.71
CA GLU A 283 8.83 -8.33 8.47
C GLU A 283 8.21 -9.50 7.72
N VAL A 284 9.07 -10.37 7.21
CA VAL A 284 8.82 -11.78 7.50
C VAL A 284 9.49 -12.06 8.84
N SER A 285 8.69 -12.18 9.90
CA SER A 285 9.20 -12.71 11.18
C SER A 285 9.95 -14.00 10.89
N ALA A 286 11.20 -14.11 11.34
CA ALA A 286 12.03 -15.30 11.16
C ALA A 286 11.25 -16.54 11.64
N GLY A 287 10.75 -17.32 10.67
CA GLY A 287 9.92 -18.49 10.85
C GLY A 287 10.26 -19.50 9.74
N PRO A 288 10.09 -20.80 9.99
CA PRO A 288 10.73 -21.83 9.17
C PRO A 288 10.23 -21.83 7.71
N TRP A 289 8.94 -21.56 7.48
CA TRP A 289 8.27 -21.51 6.18
C TRP A 289 6.95 -20.72 6.30
N ARG A 290 6.58 -19.97 5.26
CA ARG A 290 5.23 -19.42 5.07
C ARG A 290 4.68 -19.97 3.75
N GLY A 291 3.45 -20.46 3.78
CA GLY A 291 2.77 -20.98 2.61
C GLY A 291 1.37 -20.40 2.55
N GLN A 292 0.93 -20.04 1.36
CA GLN A 292 -0.43 -19.63 1.07
C GLN A 292 -0.87 -20.30 -0.22
N ALA A 293 -2.11 -20.77 -0.26
CA ALA A 293 -2.69 -21.36 -1.45
C ALA A 293 -4.16 -20.98 -1.54
N ASP A 294 -4.57 -20.58 -2.74
CA ASP A 294 -5.94 -20.23 -3.04
C ASP A 294 -6.44 -21.12 -4.19
N LEU A 295 -7.67 -21.60 -4.05
CA LEU A 295 -8.34 -22.41 -5.06
C LEU A 295 -9.73 -21.82 -5.26
N GLY A 296 -10.17 -21.71 -6.49
CA GLY A 296 -11.49 -21.16 -6.78
C GLY A 296 -12.12 -21.75 -8.03
N THR A 297 -13.44 -21.71 -8.04
CA THR A 297 -14.26 -22.02 -9.20
C THR A 297 -15.36 -20.96 -9.34
N GLY A 298 -15.84 -20.72 -10.56
CA GLY A 298 -16.84 -19.71 -10.82
C GLY A 298 -17.58 -19.90 -12.15
N THR A 299 -18.36 -18.89 -12.51
CA THR A 299 -19.10 -18.80 -13.77
C THR A 299 -18.17 -18.96 -14.97
N TRP A 300 -18.71 -19.38 -16.12
CA TRP A 300 -17.94 -19.66 -17.34
C TRP A 300 -16.85 -20.72 -17.14
N ASN A 301 -17.16 -21.75 -16.35
CA ASN A 301 -16.22 -22.83 -16.02
C ASN A 301 -14.86 -22.30 -15.53
N THR A 302 -14.88 -21.17 -14.82
CA THR A 302 -13.66 -20.55 -14.32
C THR A 302 -13.10 -21.42 -13.20
N GLN A 303 -11.80 -21.70 -13.26
CA GLN A 303 -11.06 -22.48 -12.30
C GLN A 303 -9.68 -21.83 -12.13
N PHE A 304 -9.25 -21.65 -10.88
CA PHE A 304 -7.91 -21.15 -10.62
C PHE A 304 -7.28 -21.81 -9.39
N ALA A 305 -5.95 -21.86 -9.41
CA ALA A 305 -5.13 -22.34 -8.32
C ALA A 305 -3.86 -21.51 -8.21
N ASP A 306 -3.68 -20.87 -7.07
CA ASP A 306 -2.51 -20.07 -6.72
C ASP A 306 -1.79 -20.73 -5.54
N ILE A 307 -0.47 -20.82 -5.60
CA ILE A 307 0.34 -21.37 -4.50
C ILE A 307 1.60 -20.52 -4.36
N THR A 308 1.78 -19.88 -3.20
CA THR A 308 2.99 -19.16 -2.81
C THR A 308 3.64 -19.84 -1.61
N VAL A 309 4.94 -20.08 -1.72
CA VAL A 309 5.77 -20.57 -0.61
C VAL A 309 6.97 -19.64 -0.46
N SER A 310 7.18 -19.14 0.75
CA SER A 310 8.31 -18.28 1.07
C SER A 310 9.04 -18.73 2.33
N LYS A 311 10.32 -18.40 2.38
CA LYS A 311 11.22 -18.69 3.49
C LYS A 311 12.21 -17.56 3.68
N VAL A 312 12.42 -17.17 4.93
CA VAL A 312 13.39 -16.14 5.29
C VAL A 312 14.44 -16.73 6.22
N TRP A 313 15.68 -16.62 5.77
CA TRP A 313 16.91 -16.83 6.52
C TRP A 313 17.49 -15.47 6.94
N PRO A 314 18.41 -15.42 7.92
CA PRO A 314 18.97 -14.16 8.42
C PRO A 314 19.59 -13.23 7.38
N GLN A 315 20.06 -13.77 6.24
CA GLN A 315 20.73 -13.01 5.17
C GLN A 315 20.12 -13.28 3.78
N LEU A 316 19.13 -14.17 3.69
CA LEU A 316 18.58 -14.64 2.42
C LEU A 316 17.07 -14.79 2.56
N GLN A 317 16.34 -14.31 1.56
CA GLN A 317 14.91 -14.57 1.43
C GLN A 317 14.67 -15.31 0.12
N PHE A 318 13.78 -16.30 0.17
CA PHE A 318 13.33 -17.05 -0.98
C PHE A 318 11.81 -17.03 -1.04
N SER A 319 11.27 -16.87 -2.25
CA SER A 319 9.85 -17.01 -2.53
C SER A 319 9.70 -17.72 -3.87
N ALA A 320 8.77 -18.67 -3.91
CA ALA A 320 8.35 -19.34 -5.13
C ALA A 320 6.83 -19.25 -5.21
N THR A 321 6.31 -18.92 -6.39
CA THR A 321 4.88 -18.89 -6.63
C THR A 321 4.52 -19.56 -7.95
N ALA A 322 3.38 -20.24 -7.97
CA ALA A 322 2.75 -20.77 -9.18
C ALA A 322 1.29 -20.35 -9.23
N ARG A 323 0.78 -20.14 -10.46
CA ARG A 323 -0.62 -19.85 -10.76
C ARG A 323 -1.07 -20.70 -11.93
N LEU A 324 -2.25 -21.29 -11.81
CA LEU A 324 -3.00 -21.91 -12.89
C LEU A 324 -4.36 -21.21 -12.97
N PHE A 325 -4.75 -20.80 -14.16
CA PHE A 325 -6.04 -20.15 -14.39
C PHE A 325 -6.63 -20.65 -15.72
N GLN A 326 -7.90 -21.05 -15.68
CA GLN A 326 -8.67 -21.45 -16.85
C GLN A 326 -10.09 -20.89 -16.74
N SER A 327 -10.65 -20.44 -17.86
CA SER A 327 -12.04 -19.98 -17.96
C SER A 327 -12.49 -20.08 -19.41
N ASP A 328 -13.76 -20.39 -19.62
CA ASP A 328 -14.41 -20.29 -20.94
C ASP A 328 -14.69 -18.82 -21.31
N GLU A 329 -14.53 -17.92 -20.33
CA GLU A 329 -14.76 -16.48 -20.41
C GLU A 329 -16.20 -16.10 -20.77
N MET A 330 -16.57 -14.85 -20.47
CA MET A 330 -17.84 -14.33 -20.96
C MET A 330 -17.77 -14.22 -22.49
N PRO A 331 -18.79 -14.68 -23.24
CA PRO A 331 -18.89 -14.35 -24.65
C PRO A 331 -18.92 -12.83 -24.78
N GLN A 332 -17.91 -12.23 -25.40
CA GLN A 332 -18.08 -10.89 -25.94
C GLN A 332 -19.27 -10.99 -26.88
N ALA A 333 -20.30 -10.17 -26.64
CA ALA A 333 -21.53 -10.19 -27.43
C ALA A 333 -21.15 -10.32 -28.91
N GLY A 334 -21.78 -11.26 -29.61
CA GLY A 334 -21.52 -11.56 -31.02
C GLY A 334 -21.92 -10.40 -31.93
N PHE A 335 -21.25 -9.26 -31.78
CA PHE A 335 -20.86 -8.49 -32.94
C PHE A 335 -19.89 -9.44 -33.66
N GLU A 336 -20.43 -10.16 -34.65
CA GLU A 336 -19.58 -10.61 -35.74
C GLU A 336 -18.72 -9.41 -36.12
N GLU A 337 -17.42 -9.60 -36.35
CA GLU A 337 -16.65 -8.58 -37.05
C GLU A 337 -17.41 -8.29 -38.35
N THR A 338 -18.12 -7.17 -38.36
CA THR A 338 -18.88 -6.70 -39.51
C THR A 338 -17.94 -6.19 -40.59
N ASP A 339 -16.69 -5.95 -40.20
CA ASP A 339 -15.59 -5.52 -41.03
C ASP A 339 -14.95 -6.75 -41.67
N GLN A 340 -15.63 -7.33 -42.66
CA GLN A 340 -15.05 -8.40 -43.46
C GLN A 340 -14.14 -7.80 -44.53
N PHE A 341 -12.85 -8.12 -44.45
CA PHE A 341 -11.93 -7.94 -45.58
C PHE A 341 -12.15 -9.09 -46.57
N SER A 342 -12.90 -8.79 -47.64
CA SER A 342 -13.25 -9.73 -48.70
C SER A 342 -12.98 -9.05 -50.04
N ASP A 343 -12.41 -9.80 -50.99
CA ASP A 343 -12.12 -9.33 -52.35
C ASP A 343 -11.26 -8.04 -52.45
N GLY A 344 -10.40 -7.80 -51.45
CA GLY A 344 -9.48 -6.66 -51.44
C GLY A 344 -10.09 -5.35 -50.96
N GLN A 345 -11.31 -5.36 -50.42
CA GLN A 345 -11.98 -4.19 -49.86
C GLN A 345 -12.52 -4.44 -48.44
N TRP A 346 -12.56 -3.38 -47.65
CA TRP A 346 -13.20 -3.36 -46.33
C TRP A 346 -14.70 -3.07 -46.52
N SER A 347 -15.59 -3.95 -46.07
CA SER A 347 -17.02 -3.62 -45.93
C SER A 347 -17.29 -3.21 -44.49
N TYR A 348 -17.77 -1.98 -44.27
CA TYR A 348 -18.15 -1.47 -42.94
C TYR A 348 -19.66 -1.65 -42.65
N ASP A 349 -20.36 -2.40 -43.50
CA ASP A 349 -21.82 -2.34 -43.63
C ASP A 349 -22.56 -3.28 -42.66
N GLY A 350 -21.87 -4.25 -42.06
CA GLY A 350 -22.53 -5.27 -41.25
C GLY A 350 -23.13 -4.72 -39.94
N LEU A 351 -22.56 -3.64 -39.38
CA LEU A 351 -23.05 -3.04 -38.13
C LEU A 351 -24.38 -2.33 -38.38
N GLU A 352 -24.51 -1.62 -39.48
CA GLU A 352 -25.74 -0.90 -39.84
C GLU A 352 -26.89 -1.87 -40.18
N ALA A 353 -26.59 -2.97 -40.87
CA ALA A 353 -27.58 -4.00 -41.19
C ALA A 353 -28.15 -4.67 -39.92
N GLN A 354 -27.28 -5.06 -38.98
CA GLN A 354 -27.71 -5.67 -37.71
C GLN A 354 -28.47 -4.70 -36.80
N TYR A 355 -28.08 -3.42 -36.76
CA TYR A 355 -28.81 -2.40 -36.01
C TYR A 355 -30.21 -2.14 -36.60
N ARG A 356 -30.34 -2.07 -37.93
CA ARG A 356 -31.63 -1.91 -38.61
C ARG A 356 -32.57 -3.09 -38.37
N GLU A 357 -32.03 -4.30 -38.37
CA GLU A 357 -32.80 -5.52 -38.12
C GLU A 357 -33.23 -5.63 -36.64
N ARG A 358 -32.33 -5.36 -35.68
CA ARG A 358 -32.65 -5.46 -34.24
C ARG A 358 -33.54 -4.35 -33.71
N LEU A 359 -33.40 -3.13 -34.23
CA LEU A 359 -34.21 -2.00 -33.75
C LEU A 359 -35.60 -1.95 -34.41
N ALA A 360 -35.91 -2.84 -35.36
CA ALA A 360 -37.20 -2.91 -36.06
C ALA A 360 -37.73 -1.50 -36.42
N ILE A 361 -36.85 -0.61 -36.87
CA ILE A 361 -37.20 0.78 -37.12
C ILE A 361 -37.92 0.83 -38.46
N THR A 362 -39.22 0.61 -38.42
CA THR A 362 -40.14 0.86 -39.52
C THR A 362 -40.53 2.33 -39.65
N ASP A 363 -39.96 3.23 -38.82
CA ASP A 363 -40.26 4.65 -38.86
C ASP A 363 -39.61 5.31 -40.10
N PRO A 364 -40.41 5.80 -41.07
CA PRO A 364 -39.91 6.44 -42.28
C PRO A 364 -39.03 7.67 -42.00
N LEU A 365 -39.26 8.33 -40.86
CA LEU A 365 -38.63 9.59 -40.49
C LEU A 365 -37.17 9.37 -40.06
N LEU A 366 -36.83 8.21 -39.49
CA LEU A 366 -35.45 7.85 -39.18
C LEU A 366 -34.67 7.43 -40.45
N GLY A 367 -35.37 6.88 -41.45
CA GLY A 367 -34.79 6.57 -42.76
C GLY A 367 -34.31 7.81 -43.51
N GLU A 368 -35.09 8.90 -43.49
CA GLU A 368 -34.68 10.20 -44.04
C GLU A 368 -33.50 10.82 -43.29
N ILE A 369 -33.48 10.72 -41.96
CA ILE A 369 -32.37 11.24 -41.14
C ILE A 369 -31.07 10.50 -41.50
N LEU A 370 -31.08 9.17 -41.60
CA LEU A 370 -29.88 8.41 -41.96
C LEU A 370 -29.41 8.67 -43.40
N GLN A 371 -30.32 8.87 -44.36
CA GLN A 371 -29.96 9.28 -45.72
C GLN A 371 -29.35 10.69 -45.78
N SER A 372 -29.69 11.58 -44.84
CA SER A 372 -29.06 12.90 -44.75
C SER A 372 -27.61 12.87 -44.23
N PHE A 373 -27.18 11.76 -43.60
CA PHE A 373 -25.81 11.58 -43.10
C PHE A 373 -24.83 11.02 -44.15
N SER A 374 -25.29 10.56 -45.32
CA SER A 374 -24.42 10.01 -46.37
C SER A 374 -23.48 11.04 -47.02
N VAL A 375 -23.54 12.30 -46.61
CA VAL A 375 -22.67 13.38 -47.08
C VAL A 375 -21.29 13.37 -46.39
N TRP A 376 -21.09 12.61 -45.31
CA TRP A 376 -19.82 12.58 -44.59
C TRP A 376 -18.77 11.59 -45.12
N ASN A 377 -19.15 10.64 -45.98
CA ASN A 377 -18.21 9.65 -46.53
C ASN A 377 -17.31 10.20 -47.65
N GLU A 378 -17.59 11.39 -48.19
CA GLU A 378 -16.76 12.03 -49.23
C GLU A 378 -15.53 12.77 -48.66
N TYR A 379 -15.41 12.93 -47.33
CA TYR A 379 -14.33 13.75 -46.74
C TYR A 379 -13.02 12.99 -46.46
N TYR A 380 -13.00 11.66 -46.61
CA TYR A 380 -11.82 10.85 -46.27
C TYR A 380 -10.90 10.49 -47.44
N GLU A 381 -11.27 10.76 -48.70
CA GLU A 381 -10.41 10.45 -49.86
C GLU A 381 -9.46 11.61 -50.27
N GLU A 382 -9.60 12.83 -49.74
CA GLU A 382 -8.82 14.00 -50.21
C GLU A 382 -7.66 14.46 -49.30
N VAL A 383 -7.30 13.74 -48.23
CA VAL A 383 -6.29 14.22 -47.25
C VAL A 383 -4.86 13.73 -47.52
N ASP A 384 -4.57 13.13 -48.68
CA ASP A 384 -3.25 12.55 -48.99
C ASP A 384 -2.28 13.46 -49.77
N THR A 385 -2.53 14.77 -49.86
CA THR A 385 -1.54 15.72 -50.43
C THR A 385 -1.30 16.95 -49.56
N CYS A 386 -0.45 16.82 -48.55
CA CYS A 386 0.19 17.96 -47.91
C CYS A 386 1.26 18.56 -48.85
N THR A 387 0.92 19.62 -49.58
CA THR A 387 1.91 20.59 -50.08
C THR A 387 1.95 21.81 -49.14
N PRO A 388 3.13 22.30 -48.72
CA PRO A 388 3.22 23.42 -47.80
C PRO A 388 3.13 24.75 -48.55
N VAL A 389 2.08 25.53 -48.30
CA VAL A 389 1.97 26.95 -48.64
C VAL A 389 1.57 27.66 -47.33
N GLY A 390 2.27 28.63 -46.75
CA GLY A 390 3.15 29.63 -47.32
C GLY A 390 2.64 31.00 -46.86
N ARG A 391 3.20 31.49 -45.73
CA ARG A 391 3.21 32.87 -45.18
C ARG A 391 1.90 33.67 -45.09
N ALA A 392 1.56 33.99 -43.84
CA ALA A 392 0.74 35.13 -43.44
C ALA A 392 1.34 36.47 -43.89
N ARG A 393 0.45 37.38 -44.29
CA ARG A 393 0.57 38.83 -44.06
C ARG A 393 -0.66 39.30 -43.32
#